data_AF-A0A954RJP5-F1
#
_entry.id   AF-A0A954RJP5-F1
#
_cell.length_a   1.000
_cell.length_b   1.000
_cell.length_c   1.000
_cell.angle_alpha   90.00
_cell.angle_beta   90.00
_cell.angle_gamma   90.00
#
_symmetry.space_group_name_H-M   'P 1'
#
loop_
_entity.id
_entity.type
_entity.pdbx_description
1 polymer ?
#
loop_
_entity_poly.entity_id
_entity_poly.type
_entity_poly.pdbx_seq_one_letter_code
_entity_poly.pdbx_strand_id
1 'polypeptide(L)'
;MSPLLPEPHTKQLVASEPDRGGDTALEGQASMYEAKNTARALVRIGYDGRVHKLFRAKDADQRFKNEVRVLRYLEKRGCDYVPRLLDADEETLEIVTTSCGARVEQMGDERVKEIFSDLEKDFGVRHEDPFLRNITYRASDGRFCIIDFEFATILDPESFDEGEATSRTAENTAKSIRWSGASDVGKIRPNNEDAFLSITFDAMEFHYLGRVGEVPLTGMDFVFAVSDGMGGENSGEFASRFAIDNITRLMPRRFATSPGNYRATFGEIFQELFQGIHRQLTTLGQSYAEGRNMGATLSLIWYARGSLFFAHIGDSRIYYLPNGGEMRQITEDHTHVGWLKRQGKLNEREARNHPRKNVLSQSLGSGNQYIRPQIGEFECRPGDRFVLCTDGVTDGLWDRAIAEMVASSQWGEDQLTPAQQLVQAAVNESGRDNATAMVVEIL
;
A
#
# COMPACT_ATOMS: atom_id res chain seq x y z
N MET A 1 -18.16 -75.40 -21.85
CA MET A 1 -17.37 -74.28 -22.40
C MET A 1 -17.13 -73.30 -21.26
N SER A 2 -15.90 -73.29 -20.73
CA SER A 2 -15.36 -72.25 -19.84
C SER A 2 -15.25 -70.90 -20.58
N PRO A 3 -14.83 -69.76 -19.96
CA PRO A 3 -14.49 -69.54 -18.54
C PRO A 3 -14.96 -68.20 -17.91
N LEU A 4 -14.85 -68.14 -16.58
CA LEU A 4 -14.58 -66.95 -15.75
C LEU A 4 -13.17 -66.40 -16.02
N LEU A 5 -12.94 -65.08 -15.86
CA LEU A 5 -11.77 -64.43 -15.17
C LEU A 5 -11.75 -62.88 -15.43
N PRO A 6 -10.97 -62.10 -14.63
CA PRO A 6 -11.34 -60.79 -14.09
C PRO A 6 -10.36 -59.63 -14.45
N GLU A 7 -10.43 -58.55 -13.67
CA GLU A 7 -9.86 -57.18 -13.76
C GLU A 7 -8.42 -56.94 -14.26
N PRO A 8 -8.11 -55.72 -14.75
CA PRO A 8 -6.74 -55.30 -15.04
C PRO A 8 -6.09 -54.44 -13.92
N HIS A 9 -5.09 -55.05 -13.29
CA HIS A 9 -3.72 -54.56 -13.01
C HIS A 9 -3.43 -53.08 -12.68
N THR A 10 -3.12 -52.86 -11.39
CA THR A 10 -2.25 -51.79 -10.88
C THR A 10 -0.78 -52.13 -11.16
N LYS A 11 -0.03 -51.22 -11.80
CA LYS A 11 1.45 -51.28 -11.87
C LYS A 11 2.05 -50.38 -10.80
N GLN A 12 2.66 -51.00 -9.79
CA GLN A 12 3.66 -50.37 -8.91
C GLN A 12 4.98 -50.24 -9.68
N LEU A 13 5.54 -49.04 -9.69
CA LEU A 13 6.96 -48.80 -9.99
C LEU A 13 7.61 -48.23 -8.74
N VAL A 14 8.60 -48.98 -8.28
CA VAL A 14 9.49 -48.71 -7.14
C VAL A 14 10.42 -47.56 -7.51
N ALA A 15 10.53 -46.56 -6.64
CA ALA A 15 11.66 -45.65 -6.60
C ALA A 15 12.11 -45.47 -5.14
N SER A 16 13.39 -45.70 -4.95
CA SER A 16 14.20 -45.73 -3.74
C SER A 16 14.22 -44.43 -2.94
N GLU A 17 14.09 -44.53 -1.62
CA GLU A 17 14.47 -43.50 -0.65
C GLU A 17 15.99 -43.27 -0.65
N PRO A 18 16.45 -42.04 -0.43
CA PRO A 18 17.66 -41.79 0.32
C PRO A 18 17.36 -41.02 1.61
N ASP A 19 17.70 -41.68 2.71
CA ASP A 19 18.43 -41.19 3.88
C ASP A 19 18.03 -39.85 4.53
N ARG A 20 17.54 -39.96 5.77
CA ARG A 20 17.32 -38.85 6.71
C ARG A 20 18.64 -38.49 7.38
N GLY A 21 19.26 -37.40 6.94
CA GLY A 21 20.27 -36.65 7.69
C GLY A 21 19.79 -35.22 7.87
N GLY A 22 19.72 -34.75 9.11
CA GLY A 22 18.92 -33.62 9.54
C GLY A 22 19.32 -32.27 8.96
N ASP A 23 18.32 -31.41 8.79
CA ASP A 23 18.54 -29.97 8.75
C ASP A 23 17.41 -29.27 9.50
N THR A 24 17.83 -28.44 10.45
CA THR A 24 16.99 -27.67 11.36
C THR A 24 16.44 -26.44 10.65
N ALA A 25 15.12 -26.28 10.74
CA ALA A 25 14.33 -25.04 10.64
C ALA A 25 14.99 -23.80 9.98
N LEU A 26 14.53 -23.48 8.77
CA LEU A 26 14.46 -22.11 8.27
C LEU A 26 13.04 -21.88 7.72
N GLU A 27 12.18 -21.38 8.60
CA GLU A 27 10.89 -20.77 8.28
C GLU A 27 11.09 -19.37 7.66
N GLY A 28 10.21 -18.98 6.75
CA GLY A 28 9.96 -17.58 6.41
C GLY A 28 10.77 -16.99 5.26
N GLN A 29 10.49 -17.40 4.02
CA GLN A 29 10.76 -16.54 2.86
C GLN A 29 9.44 -16.21 2.17
N ALA A 30 8.95 -15.00 2.42
CA ALA A 30 8.17 -14.28 1.43
C ALA A 30 8.96 -14.37 0.11
N SER A 31 8.34 -14.91 -0.92
CA SER A 31 9.02 -15.14 -2.19
C SER A 31 9.60 -13.81 -2.68
N MET A 32 10.88 -13.76 -3.02
CA MET A 32 11.55 -12.56 -3.57
C MET A 32 12.23 -12.95 -4.88
N TYR A 33 12.25 -12.03 -5.84
CA TYR A 33 12.96 -12.25 -7.11
C TYR A 33 14.40 -11.73 -6.99
N GLU A 34 15.39 -12.57 -7.29
CA GLU A 34 16.80 -12.16 -7.30
C GLU A 34 17.15 -11.42 -8.59
N ALA A 35 17.48 -10.13 -8.49
CA ALA A 35 17.74 -9.27 -9.65
C ALA A 35 19.24 -9.08 -9.96
N LYS A 36 20.10 -9.14 -8.93
CA LYS A 36 21.57 -9.07 -9.07
C LYS A 36 22.20 -9.82 -7.91
N ASN A 37 23.04 -10.81 -8.17
CA ASN A 37 23.80 -11.48 -7.13
C ASN A 37 25.27 -11.52 -7.52
N THR A 38 26.06 -10.76 -6.79
CA THR A 38 27.49 -10.60 -7.06
C THR A 38 28.25 -10.75 -5.75
N ALA A 39 29.58 -10.91 -5.86
CA ALA A 39 30.45 -10.93 -4.68
C ALA A 39 30.36 -9.66 -3.82
N ARG A 40 29.88 -8.54 -4.39
CA ARG A 40 29.85 -7.21 -3.76
C ARG A 40 28.47 -6.75 -3.27
N ALA A 41 27.39 -7.29 -3.83
CA ALA A 41 26.03 -6.96 -3.44
C ALA A 41 25.04 -8.02 -3.90
N LEU A 42 23.98 -8.21 -3.11
CA LEU A 42 22.78 -8.95 -3.47
C LEU A 42 21.62 -7.98 -3.58
N VAL A 43 20.95 -7.97 -4.72
CA VAL A 43 19.76 -7.17 -4.99
C VAL A 43 18.58 -8.10 -5.23
N ARG A 44 17.54 -7.93 -4.44
CA ARG A 44 16.26 -8.62 -4.57
C ARG A 44 15.16 -7.61 -4.82
N ILE A 45 14.18 -8.01 -5.61
CA ILE A 45 12.97 -7.23 -5.86
C ILE A 45 11.83 -7.97 -5.17
N GLY A 46 11.19 -7.30 -4.22
CA GLY A 46 9.97 -7.80 -3.59
C GLY A 46 8.81 -7.81 -4.59
N TYR A 47 7.79 -8.64 -4.36
CA TYR A 47 6.57 -8.60 -5.19
C TYR A 47 5.81 -7.27 -5.08
N ASP A 48 6.10 -6.49 -4.03
CA ASP A 48 5.66 -5.10 -3.85
C ASP A 48 6.42 -4.10 -4.74
N GLY A 49 7.40 -4.56 -5.52
CA GLY A 49 8.21 -3.75 -6.42
C GLY A 49 9.33 -2.97 -5.72
N ARG A 50 9.58 -3.20 -4.43
CA ARG A 50 10.70 -2.58 -3.72
C ARG A 50 12.01 -3.29 -4.03
N VAL A 51 13.09 -2.53 -4.04
CA VAL A 51 14.43 -3.03 -4.32
C VAL A 51 15.19 -3.12 -3.01
N HIS A 52 15.50 -4.35 -2.60
CA HIS A 52 16.31 -4.67 -1.44
C HIS A 52 17.75 -4.89 -1.88
N LYS A 53 18.69 -4.04 -1.45
CA LYS A 53 20.12 -4.16 -1.76
C LYS A 53 20.91 -4.40 -0.48
N LEU A 54 21.42 -5.62 -0.35
CA LEU A 54 22.35 -6.05 0.70
C LEU A 54 23.79 -5.90 0.22
N PHE A 55 24.61 -5.13 0.93
CA PHE A 55 26.01 -4.90 0.61
C PHE A 55 26.90 -6.02 1.17
N ARG A 56 27.88 -6.48 0.39
CA ARG A 56 28.80 -7.59 0.75
C ARG A 56 30.25 -7.21 0.49
N ALA A 57 31.21 -7.95 1.05
CA ALA A 57 32.67 -7.77 0.95
C ALA A 57 33.27 -6.72 1.91
N LYS A 58 34.61 -6.60 1.91
CA LYS A 58 35.40 -5.86 2.92
C LYS A 58 35.13 -4.36 2.98
N ASP A 59 34.54 -3.79 1.94
CA ASP A 59 34.23 -2.36 1.78
C ASP A 59 32.71 -2.07 1.83
N ALA A 60 31.89 -3.05 2.25
CA ALA A 60 30.44 -2.95 2.28
C ALA A 60 29.93 -1.76 3.09
N ASP A 61 30.46 -1.52 4.29
CA ASP A 61 30.09 -0.42 5.17
C ASP A 61 30.31 0.96 4.52
N GLN A 62 31.46 1.15 3.88
CA GLN A 62 31.80 2.40 3.22
C GLN A 62 30.90 2.67 1.99
N ARG A 63 30.59 1.62 1.22
CA ARG A 63 29.70 1.71 0.06
C ARG A 63 28.25 1.96 0.46
N PHE A 64 27.77 1.26 1.49
CA PHE A 64 26.46 1.47 2.08
C PHE A 64 26.29 2.92 2.53
N LYS A 65 27.22 3.43 3.36
CA LYS A 65 27.19 4.82 3.86
C LYS A 65 27.25 5.83 2.72
N ASN A 66 28.04 5.57 1.68
CA ASN A 66 28.13 6.45 0.53
C ASN A 66 26.81 6.50 -0.25
N GLU A 67 26.23 5.36 -0.56
CA GLU A 67 24.98 5.28 -1.33
C GLU A 67 23.81 5.92 -0.56
N VAL A 68 23.67 5.64 0.73
CA VAL A 68 22.68 6.29 1.60
C VAL A 68 22.86 7.81 1.60
N ARG A 69 24.10 8.29 1.76
CA ARG A 69 24.41 9.72 1.77
C ARG A 69 24.07 10.40 0.43
N VAL A 70 24.43 9.78 -0.68
CA VAL A 70 24.20 10.32 -2.02
C VAL A 70 22.71 10.32 -2.36
N LEU A 71 21.98 9.23 -2.07
CA LEU A 71 20.55 9.16 -2.34
C LEU A 71 19.77 10.20 -1.52
N ARG A 72 20.09 10.38 -0.23
CA ARG A 72 19.50 11.45 0.60
C ARG A 72 19.81 12.85 0.07
N TYR A 73 21.02 13.06 -0.42
CA TYR A 73 21.43 14.34 -1.02
C TYR A 73 20.63 14.66 -2.30
N LEU A 74 20.49 13.66 -3.18
CA LEU A 74 19.74 13.78 -4.43
C LEU A 74 18.25 13.97 -4.18
N GLU A 75 17.68 13.25 -3.23
CA GLU A 75 16.27 13.40 -2.81
C GLU A 75 15.99 14.81 -2.30
N LYS A 76 16.86 15.36 -1.44
CA LYS A 76 16.74 16.72 -0.93
C LYS A 76 16.78 17.79 -2.03
N ARG A 77 17.45 17.51 -3.15
CA ARG A 77 17.51 18.39 -4.33
C ARG A 77 16.40 18.14 -5.34
N GLY A 78 15.49 17.20 -5.07
CA GLY A 78 14.38 16.87 -5.95
C GLY A 78 14.80 16.11 -7.21
N CYS A 79 15.90 15.36 -7.17
CA CYS A 79 16.30 14.50 -8.28
C CYS A 79 15.32 13.32 -8.40
N ASP A 80 14.51 13.30 -9.44
CA ASP A 80 13.38 12.37 -9.60
C ASP A 80 13.69 11.16 -10.50
N TYR A 81 14.89 11.09 -11.06
CA TYR A 81 15.37 10.02 -11.94
C TYR A 81 16.42 9.13 -11.28
N VAL A 82 16.36 8.99 -9.96
CA VAL A 82 17.21 8.11 -9.15
C VAL A 82 16.36 7.35 -8.13
N PRO A 83 16.82 6.22 -7.56
CA PRO A 83 16.07 5.52 -6.52
C PRO A 83 15.88 6.40 -5.29
N ARG A 84 14.66 6.42 -4.73
CA ARG A 84 14.44 7.01 -3.41
C ARG A 84 14.72 5.97 -2.32
N LEU A 85 15.38 6.42 -1.25
CA LEU A 85 15.69 5.58 -0.10
C LEU A 85 14.45 5.45 0.78
N LEU A 86 13.92 4.24 0.91
CA LEU A 86 12.74 3.94 1.72
C LEU A 86 13.13 3.48 3.13
N ASP A 87 14.23 2.73 3.24
CA ASP A 87 14.78 2.24 4.50
C ASP A 87 16.28 2.00 4.36
N ALA A 88 17.02 2.06 5.48
CA ALA A 88 18.45 1.80 5.54
C ALA A 88 18.82 1.22 6.91
N ASP A 89 19.25 -0.03 6.92
CA ASP A 89 19.67 -0.77 8.10
C ASP A 89 21.20 -0.84 8.17
N GLU A 90 21.78 -0.15 9.15
CA GLU A 90 23.22 -0.09 9.38
C GLU A 90 23.80 -1.39 9.98
N GLU A 91 22.98 -2.21 10.66
CA GLU A 91 23.43 -3.47 11.25
C GLU A 91 23.56 -4.56 10.20
N THR A 92 22.57 -4.66 9.31
CA THR A 92 22.58 -5.66 8.23
C THR A 92 23.26 -5.18 6.95
N LEU A 93 23.55 -3.88 6.85
CA LEU A 93 24.05 -3.21 5.63
C LEU A 93 23.09 -3.44 4.46
N GLU A 94 21.79 -3.25 4.69
CA GLU A 94 20.74 -3.37 3.70
C GLU A 94 20.04 -2.03 3.48
N ILE A 95 19.83 -1.65 2.22
CA ILE A 95 18.93 -0.55 1.87
C ILE A 95 17.70 -1.08 1.13
N VAL A 96 16.58 -0.41 1.36
CA VAL A 96 15.35 -0.60 0.59
C VAL A 96 15.09 0.66 -0.22
N THR A 97 14.94 0.54 -1.53
CA THR A 97 14.68 1.69 -2.42
C THR A 97 13.48 1.45 -3.32
N THR A 98 13.00 2.52 -3.93
CA THR A 98 12.01 2.43 -5.02
C THR A 98 12.63 1.79 -6.26
N SER A 99 11.85 0.98 -7.00
CA SER A 99 12.27 0.51 -8.32
C SER A 99 12.28 1.64 -9.35
N CYS A 100 13.34 1.70 -10.15
CA CYS A 100 13.53 2.68 -11.23
C CYS A 100 13.26 2.09 -12.62
N GLY A 101 12.41 1.07 -12.72
CA GLY A 101 12.03 0.45 -14.00
C GLY A 101 12.97 -0.65 -14.48
N ALA A 102 12.88 -0.99 -15.76
CA ALA A 102 13.58 -2.12 -16.35
C ALA A 102 14.98 -1.72 -16.86
N ARG A 103 15.93 -2.67 -16.92
CA ARG A 103 17.25 -2.40 -17.49
C ARG A 103 17.15 -2.04 -18.98
N VAL A 104 17.97 -1.08 -19.39
CA VAL A 104 18.10 -0.69 -20.79
C VAL A 104 19.12 -1.60 -21.48
N GLU A 105 18.70 -2.31 -22.54
CA GLU A 105 19.59 -3.22 -23.28
C GLU A 105 20.47 -2.50 -24.31
N GLN A 106 19.97 -1.40 -24.89
CA GLN A 106 20.66 -0.63 -25.91
C GLN A 106 20.39 0.86 -25.77
N MET A 107 21.44 1.68 -25.87
CA MET A 107 21.38 3.13 -25.90
C MET A 107 22.63 3.66 -26.59
N GLY A 108 22.53 4.77 -27.31
CA GLY A 108 23.70 5.41 -27.92
C GLY A 108 24.63 6.03 -26.87
N ASP A 109 25.94 5.93 -27.07
CA ASP A 109 26.96 6.43 -26.13
C ASP A 109 26.82 7.92 -25.81
N GLU A 110 26.37 8.73 -26.77
CA GLU A 110 26.12 10.16 -26.56
C GLU A 110 25.00 10.39 -25.54
N ARG A 111 23.91 9.60 -25.61
CA ARG A 111 22.78 9.71 -24.70
C ARG A 111 23.12 9.22 -23.30
N VAL A 112 23.95 8.18 -23.18
CA VAL A 112 24.48 7.72 -21.89
C VAL A 112 25.27 8.84 -21.22
N LYS A 113 26.19 9.49 -21.97
CA LYS A 113 26.99 10.60 -21.46
C LYS A 113 26.14 11.79 -21.03
N GLU A 114 25.11 12.12 -21.81
CA GLU A 114 24.17 13.21 -21.50
C GLU A 114 23.48 12.98 -20.14
N ILE A 115 22.90 11.80 -19.92
CA ILE A 115 22.17 11.46 -18.68
C ILE A 115 23.06 11.62 -17.43
N PHE A 116 24.30 11.12 -17.48
CA PHE A 116 25.24 11.27 -16.36
C PHE A 116 25.78 12.71 -16.23
N SER A 117 25.93 13.42 -17.34
CA SER A 117 26.34 14.83 -17.32
C SER A 117 25.25 15.73 -16.71
N ASP A 118 23.97 15.43 -16.93
CA ASP A 118 22.85 16.16 -16.34
C ASP A 118 22.83 15.98 -14.82
N LEU A 119 23.09 14.76 -14.32
CA LEU A 119 23.24 14.50 -12.88
C LEU A 119 24.38 15.33 -12.26
N GLU A 120 25.53 15.39 -12.92
CA GLU A 120 26.66 16.16 -12.43
C GLU A 120 26.37 17.67 -12.43
N LYS A 121 25.82 18.17 -13.53
CA LYS A 121 25.58 19.60 -13.75
C LYS A 121 24.44 20.15 -12.89
N ASP A 122 23.31 19.44 -12.85
CA ASP A 122 22.08 19.95 -12.25
C ASP A 122 21.99 19.60 -10.77
N PHE A 123 22.62 18.50 -10.35
CA PHE A 123 22.54 18.02 -8.96
C PHE A 123 23.89 17.96 -8.25
N GLY A 124 25.00 18.30 -8.91
CA GLY A 124 26.32 18.34 -8.28
C GLY A 124 26.83 16.97 -7.83
N VAL A 125 26.33 15.89 -8.43
CA VAL A 125 26.74 14.51 -8.13
C VAL A 125 27.38 13.89 -9.36
N ARG A 126 28.65 13.52 -9.24
CA ARG A 126 29.35 12.74 -10.26
C ARG A 126 29.16 11.25 -9.99
N HIS A 127 28.68 10.52 -10.99
CA HIS A 127 28.64 9.06 -10.95
C HIS A 127 29.96 8.51 -11.52
N GLU A 128 30.77 7.83 -10.70
CA GLU A 128 32.11 7.34 -11.10
C GLU A 128 32.05 6.08 -11.98
N ASP A 129 30.84 5.53 -12.19
CA ASP A 129 30.57 4.38 -13.04
C ASP A 129 29.51 4.67 -14.13
N PRO A 130 29.75 5.58 -15.09
CA PRO A 130 28.74 6.07 -16.04
C PRO A 130 28.53 5.11 -17.23
N PHE A 131 28.10 3.88 -16.96
CA PHE A 131 27.82 2.87 -17.97
C PHE A 131 26.33 2.55 -18.08
N LEU A 132 25.91 2.06 -19.25
CA LEU A 132 24.53 1.66 -19.55
C LEU A 132 23.90 0.71 -18.52
N ARG A 133 24.71 -0.16 -17.88
CA ARG A 133 24.23 -1.08 -16.83
C ARG A 133 23.62 -0.39 -15.61
N ASN A 134 23.97 0.88 -15.39
CA ASN A 134 23.48 1.72 -14.31
C ASN A 134 22.35 2.64 -14.78
N ILE A 135 21.82 2.40 -15.98
CA ILE A 135 20.65 3.10 -16.51
C ILE A 135 19.48 2.11 -16.60
N THR A 136 18.37 2.48 -16.01
CA THR A 136 17.08 1.82 -16.18
C THR A 136 16.11 2.75 -16.91
N TYR A 137 15.08 2.17 -17.49
CA TYR A 137 13.99 2.91 -18.11
C TYR A 137 12.71 2.67 -17.32
N ARG A 138 12.19 3.76 -16.75
CA ARG A 138 10.94 3.77 -16.01
C ARG A 138 9.81 4.04 -17.00
N ALA A 139 9.15 2.96 -17.41
CA ALA A 139 8.11 3.03 -18.43
C ALA A 139 6.86 3.83 -17.99
N SER A 140 6.67 4.07 -16.69
CA SER A 140 5.52 4.82 -16.18
C SER A 140 5.53 6.30 -16.56
N ASP A 141 6.70 6.93 -16.61
CA ASP A 141 6.90 8.35 -16.95
C ASP A 141 7.84 8.56 -18.15
N GLY A 142 8.27 7.47 -18.78
CA GLY A 142 9.12 7.50 -19.96
C GLY A 142 10.53 8.02 -19.71
N ARG A 143 11.02 7.95 -18.46
CA ARG A 143 12.30 8.55 -18.05
C ARG A 143 13.40 7.50 -17.91
N PHE A 144 14.63 7.88 -18.27
CA PHE A 144 15.82 7.11 -17.95
C PHE A 144 16.27 7.47 -16.55
N CYS A 145 16.48 6.47 -15.71
CA CYS A 145 16.91 6.63 -14.34
C CYS A 145 18.34 6.11 -14.16
N ILE A 146 19.10 6.79 -13.32
CA ILE A 146 20.42 6.32 -12.90
C ILE A 146 20.24 5.51 -11.62
N ILE A 147 20.89 4.36 -11.52
CA ILE A 147 20.86 3.47 -10.35
C ILE A 147 22.29 3.12 -9.91
N ASP A 148 22.44 2.53 -8.72
CA ASP A 148 23.71 2.02 -8.18
C ASP A 148 24.73 3.10 -7.80
N PHE A 149 24.42 3.89 -6.76
CA PHE A 149 25.20 5.07 -6.33
C PHE A 149 26.35 4.73 -5.37
N GLU A 150 26.76 3.46 -5.29
CA GLU A 150 27.85 3.04 -4.40
C GLU A 150 29.20 3.73 -4.72
N PHE A 151 29.39 4.13 -5.98
CA PHE A 151 30.54 4.91 -6.46
C PHE A 151 30.09 6.26 -7.05
N ALA A 152 29.52 7.12 -6.21
CA ALA A 152 29.18 8.49 -6.58
C ALA A 152 29.83 9.51 -5.63
N THR A 153 30.20 10.67 -6.17
CA THR A 153 30.91 11.76 -5.48
C THR A 153 30.05 13.02 -5.51
N ILE A 154 29.81 13.63 -4.35
CA ILE A 154 29.20 14.96 -4.25
C ILE A 154 30.30 16.01 -4.45
N LEU A 155 30.15 16.89 -5.44
CA LEU A 155 31.23 17.80 -5.88
C LEU A 155 31.34 19.08 -5.05
N ASP A 156 30.26 19.53 -4.38
CA ASP A 156 30.25 20.71 -3.51
C ASP A 156 29.58 20.42 -2.15
N PRO A 157 30.34 19.88 -1.17
CA PRO A 157 29.83 19.57 0.16
C PRO A 157 29.67 20.81 1.07
N GLU A 158 30.30 21.94 0.77
CA GLU A 158 30.34 23.14 1.64
C GLU A 158 29.10 24.06 1.54
N SER A 159 28.08 23.69 0.75
CA SER A 159 26.80 24.43 0.72
C SER A 159 25.83 24.04 1.84
N PHE A 160 26.33 23.44 2.92
CA PHE A 160 25.55 23.01 4.07
C PHE A 160 26.18 23.48 5.39
N ASP A 161 25.86 24.72 5.77
CA ASP A 161 26.03 25.21 7.14
C ASP A 161 24.64 25.17 7.82
N GLU A 162 24.59 24.67 9.05
CA GLU A 162 23.39 24.67 9.90
C GLU A 162 23.06 26.12 10.29
N GLY A 163 22.19 26.80 9.53
CA GLY A 163 21.78 28.15 9.86
C GLY A 163 20.76 28.76 8.91
N GLU A 164 19.61 29.13 9.49
CA GLU A 164 18.62 30.07 8.96
C GLU A 164 18.16 29.90 7.49
N ALA A 165 17.05 29.18 7.32
CA ALA A 165 16.12 29.47 6.23
C ALA A 165 15.51 30.87 6.48
N THR A 166 16.19 31.90 5.98
CA THR A 166 15.67 33.25 5.88
C THR A 166 14.50 33.27 4.89
N SER A 167 13.32 33.49 5.47
CA SER A 167 12.13 34.13 4.90
C SER A 167 12.36 34.77 3.52
N ARG A 168 11.88 34.08 2.47
CA ARG A 168 11.20 34.76 1.36
C ARG A 168 9.71 34.58 1.57
N THR A 169 9.14 35.55 2.26
CA THR A 169 7.71 35.78 2.42
C THR A 169 7.06 35.97 1.05
N ALA A 170 6.52 34.88 0.51
CA ALA A 170 5.19 34.88 -0.04
C ALA A 170 4.36 34.00 0.90
N GLU A 171 3.55 34.62 1.75
CA GLU A 171 2.54 33.92 2.55
C GLU A 171 1.60 33.17 1.59
N ASN A 172 1.85 31.87 1.46
CA ASN A 172 0.83 30.92 1.06
C ASN A 172 1.03 29.71 1.96
N THR A 173 0.21 29.59 3.00
CA THR A 173 0.16 28.42 3.88
C THR A 173 -0.20 27.20 3.04
N ALA A 174 0.81 26.48 2.55
CA ALA A 174 0.58 25.29 1.74
C ALA A 174 -0.07 24.23 2.63
N LYS A 175 -1.32 23.87 2.30
CA LYS A 175 -2.03 22.78 2.96
C LYS A 175 -1.23 21.48 2.81
N SER A 176 -1.19 20.65 3.85
CA SER A 176 -0.56 19.32 3.78
C SER A 176 -1.60 18.23 4.08
N ILE A 177 -1.27 16.99 3.72
CA ILE A 177 -2.02 15.81 4.10
C ILE A 177 -1.10 14.91 4.91
N ARG A 178 -1.58 14.48 6.07
CA ARG A 178 -0.87 13.60 6.99
C ARG A 178 -1.66 12.32 7.18
N TRP A 179 -0.98 11.18 7.27
CA TRP A 179 -1.64 9.90 7.46
C TRP A 179 -0.83 8.93 8.32
N SER A 180 -1.55 7.98 8.90
CA SER A 180 -0.99 6.80 9.56
C SER A 180 -1.86 5.58 9.24
N GLY A 181 -1.25 4.41 9.11
CA GLY A 181 -1.91 3.14 8.84
C GLY A 181 -1.30 2.02 9.69
N ALA A 182 -2.14 1.17 10.25
CA ALA A 182 -1.76 0.05 11.08
C ALA A 182 -2.66 -1.15 10.80
N SER A 183 -2.11 -2.36 10.95
CA SER A 183 -2.83 -3.61 10.80
C SER A 183 -2.21 -4.66 11.72
N ASP A 184 -3.05 -5.46 12.36
CA ASP A 184 -2.66 -6.53 13.28
C ASP A 184 -3.53 -7.77 13.04
N VAL A 185 -2.93 -8.96 13.16
CA VAL A 185 -3.61 -10.24 12.93
C VAL A 185 -4.65 -10.55 14.02
N GLY A 186 -4.56 -9.91 15.17
CA GLY A 186 -5.36 -10.22 16.35
C GLY A 186 -4.77 -11.38 17.14
N LYS A 187 -5.56 -11.94 18.06
CA LYS A 187 -5.14 -12.99 19.01
C LYS A 187 -5.60 -14.39 18.61
N ILE A 188 -6.52 -14.49 17.65
CA ILE A 188 -7.20 -15.76 17.32
C ILE A 188 -6.93 -16.20 15.88
N ARG A 189 -6.92 -15.28 14.92
CA ARG A 189 -6.74 -15.63 13.50
C ARG A 189 -5.30 -16.11 13.23
N PRO A 190 -5.11 -17.09 12.34
CA PRO A 190 -3.76 -17.60 12.01
C PRO A 190 -3.02 -16.71 11.00
N ASN A 191 -3.75 -15.97 10.16
CA ASN A 191 -3.23 -15.10 9.12
C ASN A 191 -3.99 -13.77 9.10
N ASN A 192 -3.37 -12.76 8.50
CA ASN A 192 -3.98 -11.44 8.34
C ASN A 192 -4.60 -11.32 6.95
N GLU A 193 -5.93 -11.35 6.92
CA GLU A 193 -6.76 -11.23 5.73
C GLU A 193 -7.14 -9.77 5.43
N ASP A 194 -6.76 -8.82 6.28
CA ASP A 194 -6.89 -7.41 6.00
C ASP A 194 -5.74 -6.87 5.14
N ALA A 195 -6.04 -5.83 4.37
CA ALA A 195 -5.07 -5.06 3.63
C ALA A 195 -5.40 -3.56 3.67
N PHE A 196 -4.39 -2.70 3.60
CA PHE A 196 -4.57 -1.26 3.43
C PHE A 196 -3.57 -0.68 2.43
N LEU A 197 -3.92 0.47 1.87
CA LEU A 197 -3.18 1.12 0.79
C LEU A 197 -3.12 2.63 1.02
N SER A 198 -1.94 3.22 0.82
CA SER A 198 -1.72 4.66 0.68
C SER A 198 -1.00 4.91 -0.63
N ILE A 199 -1.56 5.70 -1.53
CA ILE A 199 -0.94 6.07 -2.80
C ILE A 199 -1.14 7.55 -3.10
N THR A 200 -0.26 8.09 -3.92
CA THR A 200 -0.44 9.40 -4.55
C THR A 200 -0.17 9.29 -6.04
N PHE A 201 -0.88 10.07 -6.84
CA PHE A 201 -0.71 10.07 -8.29
C PHE A 201 -1.23 11.36 -8.91
N ASP A 202 -0.77 11.63 -10.13
CA ASP A 202 -1.40 12.59 -11.03
C ASP A 202 -1.53 11.97 -12.43
N ALA A 203 -1.56 12.80 -13.48
CA ALA A 203 -1.63 12.31 -14.85
C ALA A 203 -0.34 11.62 -15.33
N MET A 204 0.79 11.93 -14.70
CA MET A 204 2.15 11.57 -15.13
C MET A 204 2.86 10.64 -14.14
N GLU A 205 2.57 10.76 -12.85
CA GLU A 205 3.28 10.12 -11.76
C GLU A 205 2.35 9.28 -10.89
N PHE A 206 2.89 8.19 -10.33
CA PHE A 206 2.20 7.31 -9.40
C PHE A 206 3.20 6.80 -8.36
N HIS A 207 2.85 6.89 -7.09
CA HIS A 207 3.71 6.49 -5.98
C HIS A 207 2.92 5.77 -4.88
N TYR A 208 3.49 4.66 -4.40
CA TYR A 208 3.11 4.12 -3.10
C TYR A 208 3.65 5.01 -1.99
N LEU A 209 2.82 5.24 -0.99
CA LEU A 209 3.18 5.97 0.21
C LEU A 209 3.44 5.00 1.37
N GLY A 210 4.26 5.44 2.33
CA GLY A 210 4.54 4.67 3.54
C GLY A 210 3.31 4.51 4.45
N ARG A 211 3.48 3.75 5.53
CA ARG A 211 2.41 3.59 6.55
C ARG A 211 2.12 4.88 7.28
N VAL A 212 3.13 5.72 7.46
CA VAL A 212 3.05 7.02 8.12
C VAL A 212 3.71 8.03 7.20
N GLY A 213 3.13 9.22 7.09
CA GLY A 213 3.76 10.30 6.34
C GLY A 213 2.96 11.59 6.40
N GLU A 214 3.61 12.66 5.98
CA GLU A 214 3.01 13.96 5.76
C GLU A 214 3.61 14.54 4.48
N VAL A 215 2.78 14.99 3.55
CA VAL A 215 3.24 15.64 2.32
C VAL A 215 2.39 16.87 1.99
N PRO A 216 2.98 17.87 1.32
CA PRO A 216 2.21 19.00 0.80
C PRO A 216 1.14 18.56 -0.19
N LEU A 217 -0.03 19.21 -0.16
CA LEU A 217 -1.11 19.04 -1.13
C LEU A 217 -0.81 19.81 -2.42
N THR A 218 0.22 19.37 -3.14
CA THR A 218 0.73 20.03 -4.35
C THR A 218 0.50 19.18 -5.59
N GLY A 219 -0.51 19.53 -6.38
CA GLY A 219 -0.75 19.00 -7.75
C GLY A 219 -1.15 17.53 -7.85
N MET A 220 -0.92 16.74 -6.81
CA MET A 220 -1.18 15.31 -6.73
C MET A 220 -2.51 14.99 -6.05
N ASP A 221 -3.07 13.86 -6.45
CA ASP A 221 -4.19 13.23 -5.78
C ASP A 221 -3.69 12.16 -4.80
N PHE A 222 -4.49 11.85 -3.79
CA PHE A 222 -4.16 10.88 -2.75
C PHE A 222 -5.30 9.87 -2.58
N VAL A 223 -4.96 8.59 -2.48
CA VAL A 223 -5.95 7.55 -2.20
C VAL A 223 -5.50 6.71 -1.02
N PHE A 224 -6.43 6.53 -0.10
CA PHE A 224 -6.28 5.69 1.08
C PHE A 224 -7.41 4.67 1.08
N ALA A 225 -7.08 3.41 1.31
CA ALA A 225 -8.07 2.33 1.27
C ALA A 225 -7.79 1.26 2.32
N VAL A 226 -8.86 0.64 2.81
CA VAL A 226 -8.82 -0.58 3.62
C VAL A 226 -9.72 -1.63 2.96
N SER A 227 -9.33 -2.88 3.11
CA SER A 227 -10.04 -4.04 2.58
C SER A 227 -9.92 -5.20 3.57
N ASP A 228 -11.04 -5.81 3.88
CA ASP A 228 -11.14 -7.00 4.73
C ASP A 228 -11.49 -8.17 3.82
N GLY A 229 -10.62 -9.18 3.83
CA GLY A 229 -10.70 -10.34 2.96
C GLY A 229 -11.47 -11.47 3.61
N MET A 230 -12.39 -12.08 2.86
CA MET A 230 -13.14 -13.23 3.31
C MET A 230 -13.06 -14.39 2.32
N GLY A 231 -13.04 -15.61 2.87
CA GLY A 231 -12.98 -16.85 2.11
C GLY A 231 -12.54 -18.00 3.01
N GLY A 232 -12.38 -19.20 2.44
CA GLY A 232 -11.68 -20.27 3.15
C GLY A 232 -10.20 -19.92 3.37
N GLU A 233 -9.46 -20.83 4.00
CA GLU A 233 -8.03 -20.65 4.31
C GLU A 233 -7.24 -20.12 3.09
N ASN A 234 -6.50 -19.03 3.28
CA ASN A 234 -5.72 -18.26 2.28
C ASN A 234 -6.48 -17.50 1.18
N SER A 235 -7.81 -17.65 1.07
CA SER A 235 -8.59 -16.95 0.05
C SER A 235 -8.90 -15.50 0.44
N GLY A 236 -9.10 -15.22 1.74
CA GLY A 236 -9.38 -13.88 2.22
C GLY A 236 -8.21 -12.93 1.99
N GLU A 237 -7.02 -13.30 2.46
CA GLU A 237 -5.78 -12.53 2.26
C GLU A 237 -5.50 -12.22 0.78
N PHE A 238 -5.73 -13.18 -0.11
CA PHE A 238 -5.60 -12.93 -1.54
C PHE A 238 -6.66 -11.92 -2.02
N ALA A 239 -7.91 -12.06 -1.58
CA ALA A 239 -9.02 -11.21 -2.04
C ALA A 239 -8.81 -9.73 -1.68
N SER A 240 -8.43 -9.45 -0.44
CA SER A 240 -8.23 -8.07 0.05
C SER A 240 -7.03 -7.41 -0.63
N ARG A 241 -5.91 -8.13 -0.75
CA ARG A 241 -4.74 -7.67 -1.52
C ARG A 241 -5.07 -7.43 -2.98
N PHE A 242 -5.80 -8.36 -3.60
CA PHE A 242 -6.25 -8.20 -4.97
C PHE A 242 -7.12 -6.96 -5.16
N ALA A 243 -8.01 -6.68 -4.20
CA ALA A 243 -8.86 -5.48 -4.25
C ALA A 243 -8.01 -4.20 -4.21
N ILE A 244 -7.07 -4.08 -3.26
CA ILE A 244 -6.22 -2.88 -3.15
C ILE A 244 -5.25 -2.74 -4.35
N ASP A 245 -4.67 -3.83 -4.84
CA ASP A 245 -3.72 -3.81 -5.96
C ASP A 245 -4.40 -3.37 -7.26
N ASN A 246 -5.68 -3.68 -7.43
CA ASN A 246 -6.40 -3.24 -8.63
C ASN A 246 -6.79 -1.76 -8.60
N ILE A 247 -6.78 -1.11 -7.43
CA ILE A 247 -6.91 0.35 -7.35
C ILE A 247 -5.76 1.00 -8.12
N THR A 248 -4.53 0.52 -7.88
CA THR A 248 -3.33 1.09 -8.50
C THR A 248 -3.27 0.88 -10.01
N ARG A 249 -3.91 -0.18 -10.52
CA ARG A 249 -3.94 -0.49 -11.95
C ARG A 249 -5.06 0.24 -12.70
N LEU A 250 -6.23 0.35 -12.08
CA LEU A 250 -7.43 0.83 -12.75
C LEU A 250 -7.60 2.35 -12.61
N MET A 251 -7.22 2.93 -11.48
CA MET A 251 -7.45 4.35 -11.19
C MET A 251 -6.58 5.31 -12.03
N PRO A 252 -5.24 5.11 -12.16
CA PRO A 252 -4.39 6.05 -12.92
C PRO A 252 -4.71 6.10 -14.42
N ARG A 253 -5.03 4.94 -15.02
CA ARG A 253 -5.45 4.84 -16.43
C ARG A 253 -6.71 5.66 -16.72
N ARG A 254 -7.61 5.73 -15.75
CA ARG A 254 -8.87 6.45 -15.87
C ARG A 254 -8.71 7.94 -15.59
N PHE A 255 -7.81 8.31 -14.69
CA PHE A 255 -7.43 9.70 -14.47
C PHE A 255 -6.85 10.34 -15.75
N ALA A 256 -5.94 9.65 -16.43
CA ALA A 256 -5.36 10.12 -17.70
C ALA A 256 -6.38 10.32 -18.83
N THR A 257 -7.54 9.65 -18.78
CA THR A 257 -8.58 9.71 -19.82
C THR A 257 -9.73 10.69 -19.50
N SER A 258 -9.73 11.35 -18.34
CA SER A 258 -10.70 12.41 -17.99
C SER A 258 -10.04 13.74 -17.58
N PRO A 259 -9.40 14.47 -18.51
CA PRO A 259 -8.86 15.80 -18.20
C PRO A 259 -10.02 16.80 -18.02
N GLY A 260 -10.22 17.32 -16.81
CA GLY A 260 -10.88 18.62 -16.61
C GLY A 260 -12.21 18.66 -15.84
N ASN A 261 -12.87 17.54 -15.53
CA ASN A 261 -14.11 17.57 -14.73
C ASN A 261 -14.31 16.34 -13.80
N TYR A 262 -13.31 16.05 -12.98
CA TYR A 262 -13.33 14.94 -12.00
C TYR A 262 -14.51 15.01 -11.02
N ARG A 263 -14.93 16.21 -10.59
CA ARG A 263 -16.12 16.39 -9.75
C ARG A 263 -17.42 15.94 -10.43
N ALA A 264 -17.50 15.98 -11.76
CA ALA A 264 -18.65 15.46 -12.48
C ALA A 264 -18.52 13.95 -12.78
N THR A 265 -17.29 13.41 -12.84
CA THR A 265 -17.03 12.03 -13.29
C THR A 265 -16.58 11.08 -12.18
N PHE A 266 -16.34 11.53 -10.94
CA PHE A 266 -15.85 10.67 -9.85
C PHE A 266 -16.78 9.49 -9.57
N GLY A 267 -18.09 9.71 -9.68
CA GLY A 267 -19.09 8.66 -9.53
C GLY A 267 -18.88 7.55 -10.56
N GLU A 268 -18.67 7.90 -11.82
CA GLU A 268 -18.39 6.94 -12.90
C GLU A 268 -17.04 6.25 -12.69
N ILE A 269 -16.00 6.99 -12.30
CA ILE A 269 -14.66 6.44 -12.01
C ILE A 269 -14.75 5.37 -10.91
N PHE A 270 -15.42 5.67 -9.79
CA PHE A 270 -15.59 4.70 -8.71
C PHE A 270 -16.51 3.54 -9.07
N GLN A 271 -17.61 3.79 -9.78
CA GLN A 271 -18.46 2.70 -10.26
C GLN A 271 -17.66 1.75 -11.14
N GLU A 272 -16.94 2.26 -12.14
CA GLU A 272 -16.11 1.43 -13.00
C GLU A 272 -14.99 0.72 -12.26
N LEU A 273 -14.34 1.39 -11.29
CA LEU A 273 -13.29 0.81 -10.47
C LEU A 273 -13.82 -0.41 -9.69
N PHE A 274 -14.89 -0.22 -8.91
CA PHE A 274 -15.46 -1.30 -8.09
C PHE A 274 -16.02 -2.43 -8.96
N GLN A 275 -16.72 -2.10 -10.07
CA GLN A 275 -17.23 -3.11 -10.99
C GLN A 275 -16.09 -3.87 -11.69
N GLY A 276 -14.99 -3.17 -12.01
CA GLY A 276 -13.78 -3.77 -12.58
C GLY A 276 -13.15 -4.76 -11.63
N ILE A 277 -12.91 -4.36 -10.37
CA ILE A 277 -12.36 -5.21 -9.33
C ILE A 277 -13.29 -6.41 -9.10
N HIS A 278 -14.59 -6.17 -8.93
CA HIS A 278 -15.59 -7.22 -8.71
C HIS A 278 -15.63 -8.26 -9.84
N ARG A 279 -15.61 -7.84 -11.10
CA ARG A 279 -15.58 -8.76 -12.26
C ARG A 279 -14.33 -9.63 -12.26
N GLN A 280 -13.17 -9.05 -11.96
CA GLN A 280 -11.92 -9.81 -11.94
C GLN A 280 -11.88 -10.80 -10.77
N LEU A 281 -12.28 -10.37 -9.57
CA LEU A 281 -12.40 -11.23 -8.39
C LEU A 281 -13.38 -12.39 -8.62
N THR A 282 -14.52 -12.10 -9.24
CA THR A 282 -15.54 -13.12 -9.57
C THR A 282 -15.02 -14.12 -10.60
N THR A 283 -14.33 -13.65 -11.64
CA THR A 283 -13.71 -14.52 -12.65
C THR A 283 -12.67 -15.44 -12.02
N LEU A 284 -11.82 -14.91 -11.14
CA LEU A 284 -10.80 -15.69 -10.43
C LEU A 284 -11.45 -16.72 -9.51
N GLY A 285 -12.47 -16.34 -8.74
CA GLY A 285 -13.18 -17.25 -7.85
C GLY A 285 -13.93 -18.37 -8.58
N GLN A 286 -14.38 -18.14 -9.82
CA GLN A 286 -14.97 -19.18 -10.66
C GLN A 286 -13.94 -20.14 -11.28
N SER A 287 -12.68 -19.71 -11.39
CA SER A 287 -11.62 -20.46 -12.05
C SER A 287 -10.96 -21.52 -11.14
N TYR A 288 -11.05 -21.36 -9.82
CA TYR A 288 -10.43 -22.25 -8.83
C TYR A 288 -11.48 -22.72 -7.80
N ALA A 289 -11.48 -24.01 -7.46
CA ALA A 289 -12.46 -24.55 -6.52
C ALA A 289 -12.32 -23.95 -5.11
N GLU A 290 -11.08 -23.67 -4.72
CA GLU A 290 -10.68 -23.04 -3.46
C GLU A 290 -11.13 -21.57 -3.40
N GLY A 291 -11.21 -20.89 -4.56
CA GLY A 291 -11.57 -19.47 -4.67
C GLY A 291 -13.08 -19.19 -4.77
N ARG A 292 -13.94 -20.21 -4.71
CA ARG A 292 -15.37 -20.10 -5.08
C ARG A 292 -16.19 -19.11 -4.25
N ASN A 293 -15.77 -18.86 -3.01
CA ASN A 293 -16.40 -17.90 -2.09
C ASN A 293 -15.52 -16.69 -1.76
N MET A 294 -14.39 -16.55 -2.47
CA MET A 294 -13.44 -15.49 -2.27
C MET A 294 -14.08 -14.12 -2.51
N GLY A 295 -13.94 -13.24 -1.54
CA GLY A 295 -14.47 -11.89 -1.61
C GLY A 295 -13.76 -10.96 -0.65
N ALA A 296 -14.02 -9.67 -0.81
CA ALA A 296 -13.46 -8.67 0.08
C ALA A 296 -14.41 -7.49 0.23
N THR A 297 -14.34 -6.83 1.38
CA THR A 297 -14.84 -5.45 1.52
C THR A 297 -13.87 -4.50 0.81
N LEU A 298 -14.32 -3.29 0.52
CA LEU A 298 -13.42 -2.22 0.08
C LEU A 298 -14.00 -0.89 0.51
N SER A 299 -13.24 -0.15 1.31
CA SER A 299 -13.53 1.22 1.71
C SER A 299 -12.36 2.09 1.34
N LEU A 300 -12.60 3.14 0.55
CA LEU A 300 -11.54 4.04 0.11
C LEU A 300 -11.99 5.49 0.14
N ILE A 301 -11.01 6.36 0.34
CA ILE A 301 -11.11 7.80 0.13
C ILE A 301 -10.13 8.24 -0.95
N TRP A 302 -10.52 9.23 -1.73
CA TRP A 302 -9.74 9.87 -2.77
C TRP A 302 -9.77 11.37 -2.53
N TYR A 303 -8.65 11.94 -2.12
CA TYR A 303 -8.47 13.38 -2.04
C TYR A 303 -7.96 13.88 -3.38
N ALA A 304 -8.73 14.77 -4.01
CA ALA A 304 -8.34 15.45 -5.25
C ALA A 304 -8.71 16.94 -5.15
N ARG A 305 -7.70 17.80 -5.33
CA ARG A 305 -7.89 19.26 -5.53
C ARG A 305 -8.83 19.93 -4.50
N GLY A 306 -8.70 19.57 -3.22
CA GLY A 306 -9.49 20.19 -2.13
C GLY A 306 -10.82 19.51 -1.81
N SER A 307 -11.22 18.51 -2.59
CA SER A 307 -12.40 17.68 -2.31
C SER A 307 -11.96 16.26 -1.95
N LEU A 308 -12.72 15.60 -1.09
CA LEU A 308 -12.53 14.19 -0.77
C LEU A 308 -13.76 13.41 -1.22
N PHE A 309 -13.52 12.44 -2.08
CA PHE A 309 -14.51 11.50 -2.54
C PHE A 309 -14.32 10.19 -1.78
N PHE A 310 -15.40 9.45 -1.56
CA PHE A 310 -15.30 8.12 -0.95
C PHE A 310 -16.11 7.11 -1.76
N ALA A 311 -15.66 5.86 -1.68
CA ALA A 311 -16.42 4.72 -2.19
C ALA A 311 -16.29 3.53 -1.24
N HIS A 312 -17.39 2.79 -1.09
CA HIS A 312 -17.48 1.74 -0.07
C HIS A 312 -18.38 0.57 -0.48
N ILE A 313 -17.93 -0.65 -0.17
CA ILE A 313 -18.72 -1.89 -0.17
C ILE A 313 -18.28 -2.81 0.97
N GLY A 314 -19.21 -3.52 1.62
CA GLY A 314 -18.94 -4.35 2.80
C GLY A 314 -19.35 -3.68 4.12
N ASP A 315 -18.66 -4.00 5.20
CA ASP A 315 -18.93 -3.53 6.57
C ASP A 315 -17.70 -2.92 7.27
N SER A 316 -16.56 -2.85 6.60
CA SER A 316 -15.53 -1.86 6.94
C SER A 316 -16.12 -0.45 6.88
N ARG A 317 -15.54 0.50 7.62
CA ARG A 317 -16.16 1.81 7.81
C ARG A 317 -15.24 2.96 7.47
N ILE A 318 -15.85 4.06 7.05
CA ILE A 318 -15.20 5.36 6.96
C ILE A 318 -15.94 6.31 7.91
N TYR A 319 -15.18 6.98 8.77
CA TYR A 319 -15.66 8.03 9.67
C TYR A 319 -15.05 9.38 9.25
N TYR A 320 -15.86 10.43 9.31
CA TYR A 320 -15.44 11.82 9.15
C TYR A 320 -15.49 12.52 10.51
N LEU A 321 -14.39 13.19 10.86
CA LEU A 321 -14.20 13.94 12.09
C LEU A 321 -13.87 15.40 11.70
N PRO A 322 -14.87 16.29 11.67
CA PRO A 322 -14.62 17.70 11.40
C PRO A 322 -13.81 18.35 12.51
N ASN A 323 -12.96 19.32 12.17
CA ASN A 323 -12.20 20.08 13.16
C ASN A 323 -13.13 20.74 14.21
N GLY A 324 -13.01 20.31 15.48
CA GLY A 324 -13.83 20.81 16.58
C GLY A 324 -15.31 20.37 16.56
N GLY A 325 -15.68 19.40 15.71
CA GLY A 325 -17.05 18.88 15.63
C GLY A 325 -17.17 17.39 15.95
N GLU A 326 -18.40 16.88 15.89
CA GLU A 326 -18.71 15.48 16.21
C GLU A 326 -18.36 14.53 15.07
N MET A 327 -17.76 13.38 15.42
CA MET A 327 -17.49 12.29 14.49
C MET A 327 -18.79 11.73 13.89
N ARG A 328 -18.77 11.42 12.60
CA ARG A 328 -19.88 10.78 11.88
C ARG A 328 -19.39 9.60 11.07
N GLN A 329 -20.07 8.47 11.16
CA GLN A 329 -19.91 7.38 10.20
C GLN A 329 -20.51 7.82 8.85
N ILE A 330 -19.72 7.83 7.79
CA ILE A 330 -20.15 8.30 6.46
C ILE A 330 -20.53 7.15 5.52
N THR A 331 -20.08 5.94 5.81
CA THR A 331 -20.49 4.73 5.12
C THR A 331 -21.60 4.01 5.87
N GLU A 332 -22.43 3.27 5.16
CA GLU A 332 -23.42 2.39 5.77
C GLU A 332 -22.99 0.92 5.66
N ASP A 333 -22.98 0.16 6.75
CA ASP A 333 -22.62 -1.25 6.67
C ASP A 333 -23.59 -2.01 5.74
N HIS A 334 -23.03 -2.73 4.78
CA HIS A 334 -23.76 -3.62 3.89
C HIS A 334 -24.04 -4.97 4.54
N THR A 335 -24.55 -4.98 5.76
CA THR A 335 -24.99 -6.17 6.48
C THR A 335 -26.49 -6.10 6.73
N HIS A 336 -27.12 -7.26 6.97
CA HIS A 336 -28.53 -7.28 7.37
C HIS A 336 -28.76 -6.47 8.67
N VAL A 337 -27.81 -6.55 9.60
CA VAL A 337 -27.84 -5.82 10.87
C VAL A 337 -27.65 -4.32 10.64
N GLY A 338 -26.75 -3.93 9.75
CA GLY A 338 -26.57 -2.54 9.33
C GLY A 338 -27.86 -1.96 8.77
N TRP A 339 -28.58 -2.70 7.91
CA TRP A 339 -29.89 -2.28 7.40
C TRP A 339 -30.92 -2.11 8.52
N LEU A 340 -31.01 -3.04 9.48
CA LEU A 340 -31.92 -2.93 10.63
C LEU A 340 -31.61 -1.70 11.51
N LYS A 341 -30.33 -1.40 11.76
CA LYS A 341 -29.89 -0.21 12.48
C LYS A 341 -30.38 1.06 11.78
N ARG A 342 -30.21 1.15 10.46
CA ARG A 342 -30.67 2.30 9.66
C ARG A 342 -32.19 2.48 9.65
N GLN A 343 -32.94 1.40 9.74
CA GLN A 343 -34.40 1.44 9.85
C GLN A 343 -34.88 1.77 11.28
N GLY A 344 -33.98 2.07 12.23
CA GLY A 344 -34.31 2.33 13.63
C GLY A 344 -34.83 1.10 14.38
N LYS A 345 -34.65 -0.11 13.82
CA LYS A 345 -35.14 -1.37 14.41
C LYS A 345 -34.17 -1.95 15.44
N LEU A 346 -32.90 -1.57 15.36
CA LEU A 346 -31.87 -1.93 16.33
C LEU A 346 -31.13 -0.67 16.75
N ASN A 347 -30.86 -0.55 18.06
CA ASN A 347 -29.89 0.41 18.55
C ASN A 347 -28.44 -0.11 18.37
N GLU A 348 -27.45 0.73 18.64
CA GLU A 348 -26.03 0.38 18.46
C GLU A 348 -25.60 -0.83 19.30
N ARG A 349 -26.07 -0.92 20.55
CA ARG A 349 -25.75 -2.03 21.45
C ARG A 349 -26.36 -3.34 20.96
N GLU A 350 -27.58 -3.31 20.45
CA GLU A 350 -28.24 -4.49 19.88
C GLU A 350 -27.55 -4.94 18.60
N ALA A 351 -27.18 -4.00 17.72
CA ALA A 351 -26.47 -4.29 16.49
C ALA A 351 -25.11 -4.97 16.75
N ARG A 352 -24.31 -4.45 17.69
CA ARG A 352 -23.01 -5.03 18.07
C ARG A 352 -23.08 -6.44 18.65
N ASN A 353 -24.18 -6.78 19.32
CA ASN A 353 -24.35 -8.09 19.94
C ASN A 353 -25.20 -9.05 19.08
N HIS A 354 -25.60 -8.63 17.88
CA HIS A 354 -26.45 -9.44 17.02
C HIS A 354 -25.66 -10.61 16.42
N PRO A 355 -26.14 -11.87 16.46
CA PRO A 355 -25.38 -13.04 16.03
C PRO A 355 -25.04 -13.06 14.53
N ARG A 356 -25.73 -12.25 13.73
CA ARG A 356 -25.53 -12.12 12.28
C ARG A 356 -24.92 -10.77 11.87
N LYS A 357 -24.21 -10.09 12.78
CA LYS A 357 -23.64 -8.76 12.53
C LYS A 357 -22.67 -8.72 11.34
N ASN A 358 -21.85 -9.75 11.17
CA ASN A 358 -20.84 -9.84 10.10
C ASN A 358 -21.37 -10.58 8.85
N VAL A 359 -22.69 -10.78 8.72
CA VAL A 359 -23.27 -11.39 7.52
C VAL A 359 -23.47 -10.31 6.46
N LEU A 360 -22.52 -10.24 5.54
CA LEU A 360 -22.52 -9.31 4.41
C LEU A 360 -23.65 -9.60 3.42
N SER A 361 -24.25 -8.52 2.94
CA SER A 361 -25.24 -8.48 1.85
C SER A 361 -24.68 -7.91 0.54
N GLN A 362 -23.54 -7.21 0.61
CA GLN A 362 -22.76 -6.75 -0.53
C GLN A 362 -21.28 -6.84 -0.21
N SER A 363 -20.50 -7.37 -1.14
CA SER A 363 -19.04 -7.38 -1.12
C SER A 363 -18.49 -7.49 -2.55
N LEU A 364 -17.19 -7.29 -2.72
CA LEU A 364 -16.51 -7.69 -3.95
C LEU A 364 -16.43 -9.22 -3.99
N GLY A 365 -16.56 -9.82 -5.19
CA GLY A 365 -16.61 -11.27 -5.34
C GLY A 365 -17.73 -11.94 -4.53
N SER A 366 -17.41 -13.06 -3.89
CA SER A 366 -18.27 -13.84 -2.98
C SER A 366 -19.64 -14.24 -3.58
N GLY A 367 -19.66 -14.53 -4.88
CA GLY A 367 -20.88 -14.96 -5.58
C GLY A 367 -21.94 -13.87 -5.78
N ASN A 368 -21.66 -12.60 -5.44
CA ASN A 368 -22.54 -11.50 -5.79
C ASN A 368 -22.61 -11.36 -7.32
N GLN A 369 -23.81 -11.33 -7.89
CA GLN A 369 -23.97 -11.15 -9.34
C GLN A 369 -23.82 -9.68 -9.76
N TYR A 370 -24.24 -8.78 -8.87
CA TYR A 370 -24.16 -7.33 -9.07
C TYR A 370 -23.78 -6.68 -7.75
N ILE A 371 -23.01 -5.60 -7.84
CA ILE A 371 -22.64 -4.77 -6.70
C ILE A 371 -23.18 -3.36 -6.84
N ARG A 372 -23.45 -2.72 -5.70
CA ARG A 372 -23.85 -1.31 -5.61
C ARG A 372 -22.98 -0.58 -4.58
N PRO A 373 -21.79 -0.09 -4.99
CA PRO A 373 -20.94 0.66 -4.07
C PRO A 373 -21.62 1.97 -3.66
N GLN A 374 -21.49 2.32 -2.38
CA GLN A 374 -21.81 3.66 -1.89
C GLN A 374 -20.73 4.61 -2.36
N ILE A 375 -21.13 5.76 -2.90
CA ILE A 375 -20.22 6.78 -3.40
C ILE A 375 -20.73 8.13 -2.91
N GLY A 376 -19.80 8.98 -2.45
CA GLY A 376 -20.14 10.35 -2.09
C GLY A 376 -18.92 11.26 -2.04
N GLU A 377 -19.17 12.49 -1.61
CA GLU A 377 -18.21 13.58 -1.60
C GLU A 377 -18.32 14.38 -0.29
N PHE A 378 -17.18 14.86 0.20
CA PHE A 378 -17.04 15.80 1.30
C PHE A 378 -16.14 16.97 0.89
N GLU A 379 -16.49 18.17 1.38
CA GLU A 379 -15.58 19.31 1.37
C GLU A 379 -14.63 19.21 2.56
N CYS A 380 -13.32 19.23 2.29
CA CYS A 380 -12.32 19.16 3.33
C CYS A 380 -11.91 20.54 3.82
N ARG A 381 -11.80 20.68 5.15
CA ARG A 381 -11.21 21.85 5.80
C ARG A 381 -9.94 21.48 6.55
N PRO A 382 -9.00 22.42 6.73
CA PRO A 382 -7.87 22.24 7.63
C PRO A 382 -8.32 21.79 9.03
N GLY A 383 -7.65 20.74 9.53
CA GLY A 383 -7.95 20.03 10.77
C GLY A 383 -8.97 18.89 10.64
N ASP A 384 -9.60 18.70 9.48
CA ASP A 384 -10.51 17.58 9.27
C ASP A 384 -9.76 16.24 9.24
N ARG A 385 -10.32 15.24 9.92
CA ARG A 385 -9.77 13.88 9.99
C ARG A 385 -10.73 12.86 9.41
N PHE A 386 -10.18 11.80 8.83
CA PHE A 386 -10.90 10.64 8.32
C PHE A 386 -10.31 9.38 8.92
N VAL A 387 -11.16 8.44 9.33
CA VAL A 387 -10.75 7.13 9.82
C VAL A 387 -11.33 6.07 8.90
N LEU A 388 -10.49 5.24 8.31
CA LEU A 388 -10.89 4.05 7.57
C LEU A 388 -10.53 2.84 8.43
N CYS A 389 -11.45 1.92 8.68
CA CYS A 389 -11.14 0.74 9.48
C CYS A 389 -11.94 -0.50 9.10
N THR A 390 -11.37 -1.68 9.34
CA THR A 390 -12.04 -2.98 9.20
C THR A 390 -12.91 -3.27 10.43
N ASP A 391 -13.73 -4.32 10.35
CA ASP A 391 -14.70 -4.61 11.40
C ASP A 391 -14.01 -4.95 12.73
N GLY A 392 -12.82 -5.56 12.72
CA GLY A 392 -12.04 -5.90 13.91
C GLY A 392 -11.70 -4.70 14.80
N VAL A 393 -11.55 -3.51 14.22
CA VAL A 393 -11.44 -2.27 15.00
C VAL A 393 -12.76 -1.92 15.66
N THR A 394 -13.84 -1.94 14.88
CA THR A 394 -15.18 -1.56 15.33
C THR A 394 -15.87 -2.63 16.16
N ASP A 395 -15.30 -3.82 16.27
CA ASP A 395 -15.72 -4.88 17.17
C ASP A 395 -15.11 -4.67 18.56
N GLY A 396 -13.82 -4.29 18.62
CA GLY A 396 -13.14 -3.93 19.86
C GLY A 396 -13.53 -2.56 20.40
N LEU A 397 -13.74 -1.56 19.54
CA LEU A 397 -13.94 -0.17 19.95
C LEU A 397 -15.31 0.39 19.57
N TRP A 398 -15.94 1.07 20.53
CA TRP A 398 -17.15 1.85 20.30
C TRP A 398 -16.83 3.10 19.48
N ASP A 399 -17.81 3.61 18.71
CA ASP A 399 -17.63 4.81 17.89
C ASP A 399 -17.12 5.99 18.75
N ARG A 400 -17.66 6.13 19.97
CA ARG A 400 -17.21 7.15 20.93
C ARG A 400 -15.73 7.01 21.30
N ALA A 401 -15.24 5.79 21.51
CA ALA A 401 -13.84 5.55 21.85
C ALA A 401 -12.93 5.89 20.67
N ILE A 402 -13.32 5.52 19.43
CA ILE A 402 -12.61 5.90 18.22
C ILE A 402 -12.51 7.43 18.12
N ALA A 403 -13.62 8.14 18.34
CA ALA A 403 -13.66 9.60 18.31
C ALA A 403 -12.73 10.24 19.36
N GLU A 404 -12.79 9.77 20.61
CA GLU A 404 -11.96 10.29 21.70
C GLU A 404 -10.46 10.03 21.45
N MET A 405 -10.10 8.84 21.00
CA MET A 405 -8.71 8.49 20.68
C MET A 405 -8.17 9.32 19.51
N VAL A 406 -8.92 9.43 18.42
CA VAL A 406 -8.48 10.21 17.25
C VAL A 406 -8.49 11.70 17.55
N ALA A 407 -9.39 12.23 18.36
CA ALA A 407 -9.38 13.65 18.73
C ALA A 407 -8.19 14.01 19.64
N SER A 408 -7.83 13.12 20.58
CA SER A 408 -6.76 13.34 21.56
C SER A 408 -5.37 12.96 21.06
N SER A 409 -5.28 12.23 19.95
CA SER A 409 -4.01 11.75 19.41
C SER A 409 -3.09 12.89 18.96
N GLN A 410 -1.83 12.80 19.36
CA GLN A 410 -0.76 13.66 18.89
C GLN A 410 0.10 12.90 17.87
N TRP A 411 0.72 13.65 16.96
CA TRP A 411 1.68 13.11 16.00
C TRP A 411 3.08 13.45 16.50
N GLY A 412 3.88 12.43 16.82
CA GLY A 412 5.25 12.59 17.30
C GLY A 412 6.04 11.30 17.13
N GLU A 413 7.37 11.42 17.00
CA GLU A 413 8.27 10.30 16.69
C GLU A 413 8.30 9.21 17.77
N ASP A 414 8.14 9.59 19.05
CA ASP A 414 8.21 8.67 20.20
C ASP A 414 6.84 8.12 20.65
N GLN A 415 5.75 8.44 19.93
CA GLN A 415 4.40 8.02 20.29
C GLN A 415 3.80 7.11 19.23
N LEU A 416 2.93 6.19 19.67
CA LEU A 416 2.11 5.43 18.74
C LEU A 416 1.28 6.41 17.91
N THR A 417 1.31 6.24 16.59
CA THR A 417 0.47 7.01 15.67
C THR A 417 -1.03 6.76 15.94
N PRO A 418 -1.93 7.66 15.52
CA PRO A 418 -3.37 7.49 15.75
C PRO A 418 -3.90 6.13 15.28
N ALA A 419 -3.49 5.65 14.10
CA ALA A 419 -3.88 4.33 13.60
C ALA A 419 -3.34 3.19 14.47
N GLN A 420 -2.08 3.26 14.92
CA GLN A 420 -1.50 2.25 15.82
C GLN A 420 -2.21 2.20 17.16
N GLN A 421 -2.59 3.36 17.72
CA GLN A 421 -3.36 3.42 18.96
C GLN A 421 -4.72 2.71 18.81
N LEU A 422 -5.45 2.99 17.73
CA LEU A 422 -6.74 2.35 17.44
C LEU A 422 -6.62 0.83 17.32
N VAL A 423 -5.67 0.35 16.51
CA VAL A 423 -5.48 -1.08 16.30
C VAL A 423 -5.06 -1.77 17.59
N GLN A 424 -4.09 -1.21 18.32
CA GLN A 424 -3.63 -1.78 19.58
C GLN A 424 -4.75 -1.87 20.62
N ALA A 425 -5.58 -0.83 20.75
CA ALA A 425 -6.69 -0.83 21.69
C ALA A 425 -7.79 -1.83 21.28
N ALA A 426 -8.13 -1.92 19.99
CA ALA A 426 -9.10 -2.88 19.48
C ALA A 426 -8.67 -4.34 19.70
N VAL A 427 -7.40 -4.65 19.44
CA VAL A 427 -6.83 -5.99 19.67
C VAL A 427 -6.76 -6.32 21.17
N ASN A 428 -6.46 -5.32 22.01
CA ASN A 428 -6.47 -5.50 23.45
C ASN A 428 -7.85 -5.85 23.99
N GLU A 429 -8.89 -5.14 23.54
CA GLU A 429 -10.28 -5.32 24.01
C GLU A 429 -10.94 -6.59 23.44
N SER A 430 -10.85 -6.83 22.13
CA SER A 430 -11.45 -7.99 21.46
C SER A 430 -10.39 -8.95 20.94
N GLY A 431 -9.59 -8.50 19.97
CA GLY A 431 -8.55 -9.29 19.31
C GLY A 431 -9.04 -10.59 18.66
N ARG A 432 -10.34 -10.71 18.37
CA ARG A 432 -10.92 -11.93 17.78
C ARG A 432 -10.74 -12.02 16.27
N ASP A 433 -10.61 -10.88 15.61
CA ASP A 433 -10.41 -10.77 14.17
C ASP A 433 -9.17 -9.94 13.84
N ASN A 434 -8.80 -9.92 12.56
CA ASN A 434 -7.82 -8.98 12.05
C ASN A 434 -8.33 -7.54 12.27
N ALA A 435 -7.43 -6.63 12.61
CA ALA A 435 -7.79 -5.24 12.91
C ALA A 435 -6.89 -4.29 12.14
N THR A 436 -7.50 -3.51 11.25
CA THR A 436 -6.79 -2.55 10.40
C THR A 436 -7.44 -1.18 10.47
N ALA A 437 -6.62 -0.15 10.62
CA ALA A 437 -7.06 1.25 10.63
C ALA A 437 -6.12 2.14 9.83
N MET A 438 -6.68 3.17 9.21
CA MET A 438 -5.97 4.32 8.67
C MET A 438 -6.59 5.60 9.21
N VAL A 439 -5.75 6.56 9.58
CA VAL A 439 -6.16 7.90 9.97
C VAL A 439 -5.51 8.90 9.03
N VAL A 440 -6.32 9.76 8.40
CA VAL A 440 -5.90 10.78 7.44
C VAL A 440 -6.34 12.14 7.96
N GLU A 441 -5.45 13.12 7.97
CA GLU A 441 -5.68 14.48 8.46
C GLU A 441 -5.29 15.48 7.38
N ILE A 442 -6.17 16.45 7.13
CA ILE A 442 -5.94 17.59 6.24
C ILE A 442 -5.42 18.74 7.09
N LEU A 443 -4.28 19.33 6.74
CA LEU A 443 -3.60 20.40 7.50
C LEU A 443 -3.62 21.74 6.76
#